data_AF-A0A5E7W540-F1
#
_entry.id   AF-A0A5E7W540-F1
#
_cell.length_a   1.000
_cell.length_b   1.000
_cell.length_c   1.000
_cell.angle_alpha   90.00
_cell.angle_beta   90.00
_cell.angle_gamma   90.00
#
_symmetry.space_group_name_H-M   'P 1'
#
loop_
_entity.id
_entity.type
_entity.pdbx_description
1 polymer ?
#
loop_
_entity_poly.entity_id
_entity_poly.type
_entity_poly.pdbx_seq_one_letter_code
_entity_poly.pdbx_strand_id
1 'polypeptide(L)'
;MVRDWMIWVGCLLLFCAGAVWEAIQIKVDFFVVANIHDFFEILSSLATVIAVCYGVLAWKHQLSGQSDLELARRVAIASLRMKEAALEGWADAKAAINRVPSGINSLPSDWMKMMSEEIAVRLAKREELKLEYFAVLQEARAIWGKDFTTKYNRLNDLCSACNTCAREFVAWSSGAEHIIYRPQRELNIKGIGIYLEGLDLLNAESRIELEINRMTADADAALEKKMFRAN
;
A
#
# COMPACT_ATOMS: atom_id res chain seq x y z
N MET A 1 -21.18 -5.19 18.00
CA MET A 1 -22.63 -4.88 17.82
C MET A 1 -23.21 -5.55 16.58
N VAL A 2 -22.81 -5.23 15.34
CA VAL A 2 -23.40 -5.88 14.14
C VAL A 2 -23.18 -7.40 14.12
N ARG A 3 -22.00 -7.86 14.56
CA ARG A 3 -21.66 -9.29 14.64
C ARG A 3 -22.55 -10.05 15.63
N ASP A 4 -22.91 -9.43 16.74
CA ASP A 4 -23.73 -10.06 17.78
C ASP A 4 -25.20 -10.15 17.35
N TRP A 5 -25.68 -9.17 16.60
CA TRP A 5 -27.03 -9.17 16.03
C TRP A 5 -27.28 -10.33 15.07
N MET A 6 -26.31 -10.62 14.19
CA MET A 6 -26.42 -11.77 13.27
C MET A 6 -26.48 -13.11 14.02
N ILE A 7 -25.76 -13.25 15.13
CA ILE A 7 -25.78 -14.46 15.96
C ILE A 7 -27.15 -14.63 16.62
N TRP A 8 -27.70 -13.56 17.20
CA TRP A 8 -29.03 -13.59 17.82
C TRP A 8 -30.15 -13.92 16.83
N VAL A 9 -30.13 -13.30 15.63
CA VAL A 9 -31.10 -13.60 14.57
C VAL A 9 -30.95 -15.04 14.09
N GLY A 10 -29.72 -15.55 13.94
CA GLY A 10 -29.46 -16.94 13.60
C GLY A 10 -30.01 -17.92 14.63
N CYS A 11 -29.76 -17.68 15.92
CA CYS A 11 -30.30 -18.49 17.02
C CYS A 11 -31.83 -18.44 17.09
N LEU A 12 -32.44 -17.26 16.88
CA LEU A 12 -33.89 -17.10 16.85
C LEU A 12 -34.52 -17.92 15.70
N LEU A 13 -33.94 -17.84 14.50
CA LEU A 13 -34.40 -18.61 13.34
C LEU A 13 -34.26 -20.13 13.55
N LEU A 14 -33.14 -20.58 14.13
CA LEU A 14 -32.92 -21.99 14.47
C LEU A 14 -33.92 -22.49 15.53
N PHE A 15 -34.20 -21.66 16.53
CA PHE A 15 -35.21 -21.96 17.55
C PHE A 15 -36.62 -22.03 16.96
N CYS A 16 -37.00 -21.07 16.11
CA CYS A 16 -38.28 -21.11 15.40
C CYS A 16 -38.39 -22.32 14.47
N ALA A 17 -37.31 -22.70 13.77
CA ALA A 17 -37.27 -23.90 12.95
C ALA A 17 -37.46 -25.17 13.79
N GLY A 18 -36.81 -25.27 14.96
CA GLY A 18 -37.01 -26.38 15.90
C GLY A 18 -38.44 -26.44 16.48
N ALA A 19 -39.01 -25.30 16.84
CA ALA A 19 -40.37 -25.21 17.36
C ALA A 19 -41.42 -25.60 16.31
N VAL A 20 -41.22 -25.22 15.04
CA VAL A 20 -42.08 -25.66 13.92
C VAL A 20 -41.90 -27.15 13.66
N TRP A 21 -40.68 -27.68 13.77
CA TRP A 21 -40.39 -29.10 13.58
C TRP A 21 -41.10 -29.98 14.61
N GLU A 22 -41.14 -29.57 15.88
CA GLU A 22 -41.84 -30.30 16.95
C GLU A 22 -43.36 -30.30 16.76
N ALA A 23 -43.93 -29.23 16.20
CA ALA A 23 -45.36 -29.12 15.93
C ALA A 23 -45.81 -30.02 14.75
N ILE A 24 -44.89 -30.48 13.91
CA ILE A 24 -45.19 -31.39 12.80
C ILE A 24 -45.12 -32.82 13.33
N GLN A 25 -46.28 -33.43 13.59
CA GLN A 25 -46.36 -34.88 13.83
C GLN A 25 -46.04 -35.62 12.53
N ILE A 26 -44.76 -35.94 12.30
CA ILE A 26 -44.30 -36.75 11.17
C ILE A 26 -44.85 -38.16 11.38
N LYS A 27 -45.99 -38.46 10.74
CA LYS A 27 -46.43 -39.85 10.57
C LYS A 27 -45.34 -40.59 9.78
N VAL A 28 -45.05 -41.82 10.20
CA VAL A 28 -43.99 -42.70 9.66
C VAL A 28 -44.11 -42.96 8.13
N ASP A 29 -45.21 -42.56 7.51
CA ASP A 29 -45.46 -42.62 6.06
C ASP A 29 -45.01 -41.36 5.28
N PHE A 30 -44.32 -40.39 5.89
CA PHE A 30 -43.93 -39.13 5.23
C PHE A 30 -43.05 -39.31 3.97
N PHE A 31 -42.31 -40.42 3.88
CA PHE A 31 -41.54 -40.78 2.68
C PHE A 31 -42.30 -41.67 1.69
N VAL A 32 -43.52 -42.11 2.03
CA VAL A 32 -44.42 -42.79 1.10
C VAL A 32 -45.12 -41.70 0.27
N VAL A 33 -44.45 -41.32 -0.82
CA VAL A 33 -44.95 -40.32 -1.76
C VAL A 33 -46.23 -40.84 -2.42
N ALA A 34 -47.39 -40.39 -1.95
CA ALA A 34 -48.68 -40.75 -2.55
C ALA A 34 -48.91 -40.04 -3.90
N ASN A 35 -48.21 -38.93 -4.16
CA ASN A 35 -48.39 -38.09 -5.34
C ASN A 35 -47.06 -37.47 -5.80
N ILE A 36 -46.78 -37.47 -7.10
CA ILE A 36 -45.53 -36.92 -7.69
C ILE A 36 -45.36 -35.43 -7.36
N HIS A 37 -46.46 -34.71 -7.16
CA HIS A 37 -46.48 -33.28 -6.82
C HIS A 37 -45.73 -32.97 -5.52
N ASP A 38 -46.00 -33.72 -4.44
CA ASP A 38 -45.40 -33.49 -3.11
C ASP A 38 -43.88 -33.72 -3.13
N PHE A 39 -43.41 -34.65 -3.97
CA PHE A 39 -41.98 -34.86 -4.17
C PHE A 39 -41.30 -33.65 -4.82
N PHE A 40 -41.95 -33.00 -5.80
CA PHE A 40 -41.45 -31.77 -6.40
C PHE A 40 -41.44 -30.60 -5.41
N GLU A 41 -42.41 -30.51 -4.51
CA GLU A 41 -42.42 -29.48 -3.46
C GLU A 41 -41.23 -29.63 -2.50
N ILE A 42 -40.95 -30.85 -2.04
CA ILE A 42 -39.79 -31.16 -1.18
C ILE A 42 -38.47 -30.85 -1.92
N LEU A 43 -38.33 -31.29 -3.18
CA LEU A 43 -37.14 -30.97 -3.97
C LEU A 43 -36.98 -29.46 -4.22
N SER A 44 -38.07 -28.73 -4.44
CA SER A 44 -38.03 -27.28 -4.66
C SER A 44 -37.55 -26.51 -3.42
N SER A 45 -38.01 -26.92 -2.24
CA SER A 45 -37.59 -26.30 -0.97
C SER A 45 -36.13 -26.65 -0.61
N LEU A 46 -35.68 -27.86 -0.91
CA LEU A 46 -34.26 -28.21 -0.79
C LEU A 46 -33.39 -27.38 -1.75
N ALA A 47 -33.85 -27.18 -2.99
CA ALA A 47 -33.15 -26.38 -3.98
C ALA A 47 -33.03 -24.90 -3.55
N THR A 48 -34.06 -24.32 -2.92
CA THR A 48 -33.98 -22.94 -2.41
C THR A 48 -33.01 -22.80 -1.24
N VAL A 49 -32.96 -23.75 -0.31
CA VAL A 49 -31.96 -23.76 0.78
C VAL A 49 -30.55 -23.83 0.21
N ILE A 50 -30.30 -24.74 -0.74
CA ILE A 50 -29.01 -24.87 -1.41
C ILE A 50 -28.65 -23.57 -2.14
N ALA A 51 -29.59 -22.95 -2.86
CA ALA A 51 -29.38 -21.70 -3.57
C ALA A 51 -29.01 -20.55 -2.61
N VAL A 52 -29.66 -20.45 -1.45
CA VAL A 52 -29.32 -19.44 -0.43
C VAL A 52 -27.93 -19.69 0.14
N CYS A 53 -27.57 -20.93 0.47
CA CYS A 53 -26.24 -21.27 0.97
C CYS A 53 -25.13 -20.91 -0.04
N TYR A 54 -25.29 -21.31 -1.30
CA TYR A 54 -24.35 -20.93 -2.36
C TYR A 54 -24.33 -19.43 -2.63
N GLY A 55 -25.49 -18.76 -2.54
CA GLY A 55 -25.60 -17.31 -2.68
C GLY A 55 -24.79 -16.55 -1.63
N VAL A 56 -24.86 -16.97 -0.36
CA VAL A 56 -24.08 -16.35 0.74
C VAL A 56 -22.59 -16.60 0.55
N LEU A 57 -22.18 -17.81 0.14
CA LEU A 57 -20.78 -18.12 -0.13
C LEU A 57 -20.24 -17.29 -1.31
N ALA A 58 -21.01 -17.19 -2.39
CA ALA A 58 -20.66 -16.37 -3.55
C ALA A 58 -20.56 -14.89 -3.17
N TRP A 59 -21.51 -14.36 -2.39
CA TRP A 59 -21.48 -12.98 -1.92
C TRP A 59 -20.25 -12.68 -1.05
N LYS A 60 -19.93 -13.58 -0.10
CA LYS A 60 -18.73 -13.44 0.73
C LYS A 60 -17.46 -13.43 -0.12
N HIS A 61 -17.40 -14.28 -1.15
CA HIS A 61 -16.27 -14.34 -2.06
C HIS A 61 -16.15 -13.06 -2.89
N GLN A 62 -17.27 -12.53 -3.41
CA GLN A 62 -17.33 -11.26 -4.15
C GLN A 62 -16.88 -10.08 -3.30
N LEU A 63 -17.32 -10.00 -2.03
CA LEU A 63 -16.90 -8.94 -1.11
C LEU A 63 -15.39 -8.97 -0.84
N SER A 64 -14.83 -10.16 -0.62
CA SER A 64 -13.39 -10.31 -0.44
C SER A 64 -12.62 -9.85 -1.68
N GLY A 65 -13.05 -10.28 -2.87
CA GLY A 65 -12.41 -9.87 -4.14
C GLY A 65 -12.46 -8.36 -4.39
N GLN A 66 -13.59 -7.71 -4.08
CA GLN A 66 -13.72 -6.26 -4.19
C GLN A 66 -12.77 -5.52 -3.24
N SER A 67 -12.66 -5.96 -1.99
CA SER A 67 -11.75 -5.35 -1.01
C SER A 67 -10.28 -5.49 -1.40
N ASP A 68 -9.89 -6.65 -1.94
CA ASP A 68 -8.53 -6.90 -2.43
C ASP A 68 -8.21 -6.03 -3.66
N LEU A 69 -9.16 -5.88 -4.59
CA LEU A 69 -8.97 -5.02 -5.77
C LEU A 69 -8.85 -3.55 -5.39
N GLU A 70 -9.67 -3.07 -4.44
CA GLU A 70 -9.58 -1.71 -3.95
C GLU A 70 -8.22 -1.43 -3.29
N LEU A 71 -7.75 -2.35 -2.45
CA LEU A 71 -6.41 -2.25 -1.87
C LEU A 71 -5.31 -2.26 -2.95
N ALA A 72 -5.42 -3.13 -3.96
CA ALA A 72 -4.48 -3.17 -5.08
C ALA A 72 -4.41 -1.85 -5.84
N ARG A 73 -5.56 -1.22 -6.11
CA ARG A 73 -5.61 0.12 -6.73
C ARG A 73 -4.96 1.18 -5.86
N ARG A 74 -5.23 1.19 -4.56
CA ARG A 74 -4.62 2.15 -3.62
C ARG A 74 -3.09 1.98 -3.57
N VAL A 75 -2.61 0.74 -3.50
CA VAL A 75 -1.17 0.43 -3.54
C VAL A 75 -0.56 0.87 -4.87
N ALA A 76 -1.21 0.62 -6.00
CA ALA A 76 -0.73 1.04 -7.32
C ALA A 76 -0.54 2.56 -7.39
N ILE A 77 -1.58 3.32 -7.03
CA ILE A 77 -1.56 4.79 -7.05
C ILE A 77 -0.48 5.33 -6.09
N ALA A 78 -0.44 4.82 -4.86
CA ALA A 78 0.53 5.27 -3.87
C ALA A 78 1.97 4.95 -4.30
N SER A 79 2.21 3.77 -4.87
CA SER A 79 3.53 3.37 -5.36
C SER A 79 3.99 4.22 -6.54
N LEU A 80 3.10 4.56 -7.49
CA LEU A 80 3.42 5.43 -8.61
C LEU A 80 3.83 6.82 -8.13
N ARG A 81 3.03 7.44 -7.25
CA ARG A 81 3.36 8.73 -6.63
C ARG A 81 4.70 8.69 -5.90
N MET A 82 5.00 7.58 -5.22
CA MET A 82 6.27 7.42 -4.52
C MET A 82 7.46 7.30 -5.50
N LYS A 83 7.30 6.66 -6.66
CA LYS A 83 8.33 6.59 -7.71
C LYS A 83 8.62 7.98 -8.31
N GLU A 84 7.58 8.75 -8.59
CA GLU A 84 7.72 10.15 -9.07
C GLU A 84 8.42 11.02 -8.02
N ALA A 85 8.00 10.91 -6.75
CA ALA A 85 8.66 11.60 -5.63
C ALA A 85 10.11 11.17 -5.43
N ALA A 86 10.44 9.90 -5.71
CA ALA A 86 11.82 9.38 -5.65
C ALA A 86 12.71 10.04 -6.70
N LEU A 87 12.18 10.25 -7.92
CA LEU A 87 12.88 10.92 -9.01
C LEU A 87 13.22 12.37 -8.64
N GLU A 88 12.23 13.11 -8.16
CA GLU A 88 12.44 14.49 -7.67
C GLU A 88 13.45 14.52 -6.52
N GLY A 89 13.33 13.58 -5.57
CA GLY A 89 14.23 13.49 -4.44
C GLY A 89 15.66 13.14 -4.81
N TRP A 90 15.85 12.30 -5.82
CA TRP A 90 17.16 11.99 -6.38
C TRP A 90 17.78 13.23 -7.03
N ALA A 91 17.01 14.01 -7.79
CA ALA A 91 17.50 15.23 -8.42
C ALA A 91 17.96 16.26 -7.36
N ASP A 92 17.17 16.43 -6.30
CA ASP A 92 17.52 17.31 -5.17
C ASP A 92 18.78 16.80 -4.45
N ALA A 93 18.89 15.50 -4.19
CA ALA A 93 20.06 14.90 -3.55
C ALA A 93 21.33 15.08 -4.41
N LYS A 94 21.23 14.85 -5.73
CA LYS A 94 22.34 15.06 -6.66
C LYS A 94 22.78 16.52 -6.69
N ALA A 95 21.83 17.46 -6.75
CA ALA A 95 22.11 18.88 -6.72
C ALA A 95 22.84 19.28 -5.42
N ALA A 96 22.41 18.72 -4.28
CA ALA A 96 23.09 18.92 -3.00
C ALA A 96 24.52 18.36 -3.00
N ILE A 97 24.70 17.10 -3.41
CA ILE A 97 26.00 16.41 -3.46
C ILE A 97 27.01 17.16 -4.34
N ASN A 98 26.58 17.67 -5.49
CA ASN A 98 27.46 18.39 -6.40
C ASN A 98 27.83 19.80 -5.90
N ARG A 99 26.98 20.41 -5.07
CA ARG A 99 27.18 21.80 -4.62
C ARG A 99 27.99 21.90 -3.34
N VAL A 100 27.76 21.00 -2.39
CA VAL A 100 28.45 21.03 -1.09
C VAL A 100 29.99 21.13 -1.19
N PRO A 101 30.68 20.38 -2.08
CA PRO A 101 32.13 20.50 -2.25
C PRO A 101 32.62 21.87 -2.71
N SER A 102 31.75 22.65 -3.38
CA SER A 102 32.09 24.02 -3.84
C SER A 102 32.01 25.05 -2.69
N GLY A 103 31.47 24.65 -1.54
CA GLY A 103 31.31 25.50 -0.36
C GLY A 103 30.11 26.45 -0.46
N ILE A 104 29.72 27.03 0.68
CA ILE A 104 28.50 27.86 0.78
C ILE A 104 28.56 29.16 -0.03
N ASN A 105 29.77 29.63 -0.34
CA ASN A 105 30.02 30.85 -1.11
C ASN A 105 30.07 30.62 -2.63
N SER A 106 29.76 29.39 -3.10
CA SER A 106 29.81 29.05 -4.52
C SER A 106 28.69 29.69 -5.34
N LEU A 107 27.65 30.21 -4.69
CA LEU A 107 26.52 30.90 -5.30
C LEU A 107 26.23 32.21 -4.55
N PRO A 108 25.61 33.20 -5.20
CA PRO A 108 25.04 34.35 -4.51
C PRO A 108 24.10 33.89 -3.40
N SER A 109 24.13 34.57 -2.25
CA SER A 109 23.35 34.21 -1.06
C SER A 109 21.86 34.02 -1.36
N ASP A 110 21.30 34.89 -2.20
CA ASP A 110 19.88 34.88 -2.55
C ASP A 110 19.50 33.62 -3.35
N TRP A 111 20.40 33.16 -4.22
CA TRP A 111 20.19 31.95 -5.02
C TRP A 111 20.30 30.69 -4.17
N MET A 112 21.26 30.65 -3.24
CA MET A 112 21.38 29.54 -2.29
C MET A 112 20.13 29.44 -1.41
N LYS A 113 19.64 30.59 -0.92
CA LYS A 113 18.43 30.67 -0.11
C LYS A 113 17.21 30.19 -0.88
N MET A 114 16.96 30.73 -2.08
CA MET A 114 15.83 30.33 -2.94
C MET A 114 15.83 28.82 -3.20
N MET A 115 16.99 28.27 -3.58
CA MET A 115 17.12 26.84 -3.85
C MET A 115 16.90 25.98 -2.60
N SER A 116 17.43 26.41 -1.45
CA SER A 116 17.21 25.74 -0.16
C SER A 116 15.74 25.74 0.23
N GLU A 117 15.04 26.86 0.05
CA GLU A 117 13.60 27.00 0.34
C GLU A 117 12.77 26.10 -0.58
N GLU A 118 13.06 26.08 -1.88
CA GLU A 118 12.41 25.18 -2.83
C GLU A 118 12.60 23.70 -2.48
N ILE A 119 13.83 23.29 -2.14
CA ILE A 119 14.12 21.92 -1.70
C ILE A 119 13.38 21.61 -0.40
N ALA A 120 13.30 22.55 0.54
CA ALA A 120 12.56 22.37 1.79
C ALA A 120 11.06 22.16 1.56
N VAL A 121 10.45 22.94 0.66
CA VAL A 121 9.03 22.78 0.29
C VAL A 121 8.79 21.42 -0.36
N ARG A 122 9.65 21.02 -1.32
CA ARG A 122 9.54 19.69 -1.96
C ARG A 122 9.76 18.56 -0.95
N LEU A 123 10.70 18.71 -0.02
CA LEU A 123 10.97 17.72 1.03
C LEU A 123 9.74 17.52 1.92
N ALA A 124 9.11 18.60 2.40
CA ALA A 124 7.91 18.52 3.23
C ALA A 124 6.77 17.76 2.53
N LYS A 125 6.52 18.07 1.25
CA LYS A 125 5.54 17.35 0.42
C LYS A 125 5.89 15.87 0.26
N ARG A 126 7.17 15.54 0.04
CA ARG A 126 7.64 14.15 -0.09
C ARG A 126 7.50 13.38 1.22
N GLU A 127 7.66 14.02 2.38
CA GLU A 127 7.46 13.39 3.68
C GLU A 127 5.98 13.04 3.91
N GLU A 128 5.05 13.91 3.54
CA GLU A 128 3.61 13.63 3.59
C GLU A 128 3.24 12.44 2.67
N LEU A 129 3.68 12.46 1.41
CA LEU A 129 3.46 11.36 0.46
C LEU A 129 4.03 10.03 0.98
N LYS A 130 5.19 10.05 1.64
CA LYS A 130 5.81 8.87 2.24
C LYS A 130 4.97 8.29 3.37
N LEU A 131 4.32 9.12 4.18
CA LEU A 131 3.42 8.68 5.24
C LEU A 131 2.17 8.01 4.67
N GLU A 132 1.52 8.62 3.67
CA GLU A 132 0.39 8.03 2.96
C GLU A 132 0.75 6.67 2.34
N TYR A 133 1.90 6.62 1.68
CA TYR A 133 2.42 5.41 1.06
C TYR A 133 2.65 4.29 2.09
N PHE A 134 3.26 4.60 3.24
CA PHE A 134 3.48 3.61 4.29
C PHE A 134 2.21 3.16 4.99
N ALA A 135 1.19 4.02 5.11
CA ALA A 135 -0.11 3.62 5.62
C ALA A 135 -0.73 2.53 4.72
N VAL A 136 -0.75 2.77 3.40
CA VAL A 136 -1.26 1.81 2.42
C VAL A 136 -0.43 0.53 2.38
N LEU A 137 0.90 0.61 2.46
CA LEU A 137 1.74 -0.57 2.56
C LEU A 137 1.50 -1.37 3.85
N GLN A 138 1.21 -0.73 4.98
CA GLN A 138 0.89 -1.45 6.21
C GLN A 138 -0.42 -2.23 6.09
N GLU A 139 -1.44 -1.65 5.44
CA GLU A 139 -2.67 -2.36 5.11
C GLU A 139 -2.38 -3.57 4.20
N ALA A 140 -1.60 -3.37 3.14
CA ALA A 140 -1.18 -4.44 2.24
C ALA A 140 -0.38 -5.53 2.97
N ARG A 141 0.44 -5.15 3.97
CA ARG A 141 1.19 -6.11 4.79
C ARG A 141 0.26 -6.95 5.65
N ALA A 142 -0.78 -6.36 6.22
CA ALA A 142 -1.75 -7.06 7.05
C ALA A 142 -2.55 -8.10 6.24
N ILE A 143 -2.88 -7.78 4.97
CA ILE A 143 -3.74 -8.63 4.13
C ILE A 143 -2.93 -9.61 3.27
N TRP A 144 -1.83 -9.17 2.67
CA TRP A 144 -1.03 -9.99 1.73
C TRP A 144 0.31 -10.46 2.30
N GLY A 145 0.68 -10.03 3.50
CA GLY A 145 1.89 -10.46 4.19
C GLY A 145 3.13 -9.61 3.90
N LYS A 146 4.20 -9.93 4.63
CA LYS A 146 5.49 -9.22 4.57
C LYS A 146 6.22 -9.43 3.25
N ASP A 147 6.06 -10.60 2.63
CA ASP A 147 6.75 -10.95 1.38
C ASP A 147 6.35 -10.03 0.23
N PHE A 148 5.11 -9.52 0.23
CA PHE A 148 4.68 -8.52 -0.75
C PHE A 148 5.38 -7.17 -0.50
N THR A 149 5.28 -6.65 0.73
CA THR A 149 5.73 -5.29 1.05
C THR A 149 7.25 -5.11 1.03
N THR A 150 8.00 -6.16 1.36
CA THR A 150 9.47 -6.14 1.30
C THR A 150 10.03 -5.92 -0.11
N LYS A 151 9.24 -6.19 -1.16
CA LYS A 151 9.63 -5.90 -2.55
C LYS A 151 9.82 -4.40 -2.82
N TYR A 152 9.22 -3.53 -2.00
CA TYR A 152 9.39 -2.08 -2.10
C TYR A 152 10.58 -1.54 -1.29
N ASN A 153 11.32 -2.37 -0.56
CA ASN A 153 12.39 -1.90 0.34
C ASN A 153 13.46 -1.06 -0.39
N ARG A 154 13.87 -1.47 -1.59
CA ARG A 154 14.87 -0.72 -2.36
C ARG A 154 14.43 0.70 -2.70
N LEU A 155 13.17 0.87 -3.11
CA LEU A 155 12.58 2.19 -3.34
C LEU A 155 12.57 3.00 -2.03
N ASN A 156 12.17 2.37 -0.93
CA ASN A 156 12.10 3.02 0.38
C ASN A 156 13.47 3.50 0.87
N ASP A 157 14.50 2.69 0.66
CA ASP A 157 15.87 3.00 1.02
C ASP A 157 16.39 4.17 0.18
N LEU A 158 16.14 4.17 -1.14
CA LEU A 158 16.47 5.28 -2.04
C LEU A 158 15.79 6.58 -1.58
N CYS A 159 14.47 6.57 -1.41
CA CYS A 159 13.72 7.75 -0.98
C CYS A 159 14.20 8.27 0.39
N SER A 160 14.53 7.36 1.31
CA SER A 160 15.05 7.73 2.64
C SER A 160 16.43 8.36 2.55
N ALA A 161 17.33 7.83 1.72
CA ALA A 161 18.65 8.40 1.48
C ALA A 161 18.54 9.80 0.83
N CYS A 162 17.71 9.94 -0.20
CA CYS A 162 17.49 11.21 -0.90
C CYS A 162 16.85 12.27 -0.01
N ASN A 163 15.83 11.92 0.77
CA ASN A 163 15.19 12.87 1.71
C ASN A 163 16.16 13.28 2.83
N THR A 164 16.95 12.34 3.34
CA THR A 164 18.01 12.67 4.31
C THR A 164 19.01 13.64 3.70
N CYS A 165 19.49 13.40 2.49
CA CYS A 165 20.42 14.30 1.79
C CYS A 165 19.85 15.71 1.63
N ALA A 166 18.59 15.82 1.18
CA ALA A 166 17.90 17.09 1.05
C ALA A 166 17.77 17.83 2.39
N ARG A 167 17.45 17.11 3.47
CA ARG A 167 17.34 17.69 4.82
C ARG A 167 18.69 18.21 5.33
N GLU A 168 19.74 17.41 5.19
CA GLU A 168 21.10 17.82 5.57
C GLU A 168 21.55 19.03 4.75
N PHE A 169 21.20 19.08 3.46
CA PHE A 169 21.50 20.21 2.60
C PHE A 169 20.79 21.49 3.05
N VAL A 170 19.48 21.43 3.29
CA VAL A 170 18.69 22.58 3.78
C VAL A 170 19.23 23.09 5.12
N ALA A 171 19.61 22.19 6.02
CA ALA A 171 20.23 22.57 7.29
C ALA A 171 21.57 23.27 7.06
N TRP A 172 22.43 22.70 6.21
CA TRP A 172 23.74 23.25 5.84
C TRP A 172 23.64 24.63 5.18
N SER A 173 22.66 24.88 4.31
CA SER A 173 22.47 26.14 3.58
C SER A 173 21.76 27.23 4.39
N SER A 174 20.95 26.87 5.38
CA SER A 174 20.06 27.81 6.08
C SER A 174 20.75 28.97 6.81
N GLY A 175 22.08 28.90 7.03
CA GLY A 175 22.85 29.96 7.71
C GLY A 175 22.51 30.17 9.19
N ALA A 176 21.39 29.61 9.67
CA ALA A 176 20.86 29.73 11.03
C ALA A 176 21.52 28.76 12.02
N GLU A 177 22.08 27.65 11.54
CA GLU A 177 22.85 26.73 12.39
C GLU A 177 24.29 27.22 12.62
N HIS A 178 24.81 27.00 13.84
CA HIS A 178 26.19 27.30 14.19
C HIS A 178 27.16 26.71 13.16
N ILE A 179 28.12 27.52 12.70
CA ILE A 179 29.20 27.14 11.76
C ILE A 179 29.87 25.80 12.14
N ILE A 180 29.86 25.48 13.44
CA ILE A 180 30.40 24.26 14.05
C ILE A 180 29.77 22.98 13.48
N TYR A 181 28.49 22.98 13.11
CA TYR A 181 27.81 21.76 12.61
C TYR A 181 27.96 21.53 11.11
N ARG A 182 28.40 22.54 10.34
CA ARG A 182 28.51 22.44 8.87
C ARG A 182 29.41 21.28 8.43
N PRO A 183 30.62 21.08 8.97
CA PRO A 183 31.48 19.96 8.55
C PRO A 183 30.80 18.60 8.73
N GLN A 184 30.01 18.41 9.79
CA GLN A 184 29.27 17.16 10.00
C GLN A 184 28.19 16.95 8.95
N ARG A 185 27.43 18.00 8.60
CA ARG A 185 26.42 17.95 7.52
C ARG A 185 27.07 17.62 6.17
N GLU A 186 28.22 18.22 5.88
CA GLU A 186 28.98 17.94 4.65
C GLU A 186 29.44 16.49 4.59
N LEU A 187 29.93 15.94 5.70
CA LEU A 187 30.29 14.53 5.81
C LEU A 187 29.07 13.61 5.61
N ASN A 188 27.90 13.96 6.16
CA ASN A 188 26.67 13.20 5.97
C ASN A 188 26.24 13.19 4.49
N ILE A 189 26.23 14.36 3.83
CA ILE A 189 25.88 14.49 2.41
C ILE A 189 26.87 13.71 1.55
N LYS A 190 28.18 13.80 1.84
CA LYS A 190 29.22 13.03 1.15
C LYS A 190 29.04 11.52 1.34
N GLY A 191 28.70 11.08 2.55
CA GLY A 191 28.41 9.68 2.85
C GLY A 191 27.23 9.14 2.03
N ILE A 192 26.18 9.95 1.88
CA ILE A 192 25.04 9.61 1.01
C ILE A 192 25.46 9.60 -0.46
N GLY A 193 26.32 10.53 -0.89
CA GLY A 193 26.91 10.54 -2.22
C GLY A 193 27.66 9.24 -2.54
N ILE A 194 28.51 8.77 -1.64
CA ILE A 194 29.23 7.49 -1.76
C ILE A 194 28.25 6.32 -1.85
N TYR A 195 27.18 6.33 -1.05
CA TYR A 195 26.13 5.31 -1.11
C TYR A 195 25.43 5.28 -2.48
N LEU A 196 25.02 6.45 -3.00
CA LEU A 196 24.36 6.55 -4.32
C LEU A 196 25.31 6.21 -5.47
N GLU A 197 26.59 6.55 -5.35
CA GLU A 197 27.62 6.16 -6.31
C GLU A 197 27.87 4.65 -6.29
N GLY A 198 27.90 4.02 -5.11
CA GLY A 198 28.02 2.57 -4.98
C GLY A 198 26.85 1.78 -5.56
N LEU A 199 25.68 2.42 -5.69
CA LEU A 199 24.51 1.89 -6.39
C LEU A 199 24.47 2.25 -7.89
N ASP A 200 25.47 2.96 -8.40
CA ASP A 200 25.53 3.47 -9.78
C ASP A 200 24.34 4.41 -10.14
N LEU A 201 23.80 5.10 -9.12
CA LEU A 201 22.63 5.98 -9.24
C LEU A 201 23.02 7.45 -9.40
N LEU A 202 24.19 7.88 -8.93
CA LEU A 202 24.58 9.30 -8.97
C LEU A 202 24.70 9.83 -10.41
N ASN A 203 25.17 8.98 -11.33
CA ASN A 203 25.37 9.30 -12.75
C ASN A 203 24.24 8.80 -13.66
N ALA A 204 23.11 8.39 -13.09
CA ALA A 204 22.02 7.75 -13.81
C ALA A 204 21.05 8.72 -14.52
N GLU A 205 21.47 9.91 -14.97
CA GLU A 205 20.56 10.97 -15.45
C GLU A 205 19.54 10.52 -16.48
N SER A 206 19.96 9.76 -17.48
CA SER A 206 19.07 9.26 -18.55
C SER A 206 18.36 7.94 -18.21
N ARG A 207 18.68 7.32 -17.06
CA ARG A 207 18.22 5.97 -16.70
C ARG A 207 17.66 5.85 -15.28
N ILE A 208 17.62 6.92 -14.49
CA ILE A 208 17.20 6.87 -13.09
C ILE A 208 15.76 6.40 -12.97
N GLU A 209 14.88 6.81 -13.89
CA GLU A 209 13.51 6.33 -13.96
C GLU A 209 13.45 4.82 -14.24
N LEU A 210 14.28 4.33 -15.16
CA LEU A 210 14.41 2.90 -15.45
C LEU A 210 14.91 2.14 -14.20
N GLU A 211 15.87 2.68 -13.47
CA GLU A 211 16.38 2.08 -12.24
C GLU A 211 15.34 2.05 -11.13
N ILE A 212 14.56 3.12 -10.94
CA ILE A 212 13.44 3.17 -9.99
C ILE A 212 12.37 2.12 -10.36
N ASN A 213 12.05 2.00 -11.64
CA ASN A 213 11.13 0.97 -12.13
C ASN A 213 11.71 -0.44 -11.92
N ARG A 214 13.02 -0.63 -12.15
CA ARG A 214 13.71 -1.90 -11.87
C ARG A 214 13.69 -2.27 -10.39
N MET A 215 13.84 -1.31 -9.49
CA MET A 215 13.75 -1.53 -8.04
C MET A 215 12.37 -2.02 -7.58
N THR A 216 11.34 -1.75 -8.38
CA THR A 216 9.94 -2.04 -8.04
C THR A 216 9.30 -3.10 -8.94
N ALA A 217 10.02 -3.61 -9.94
CA ALA A 217 9.49 -4.54 -10.95
C ALA A 217 8.84 -5.80 -10.34
N ASP A 218 9.48 -6.41 -9.34
CA ASP A 218 8.92 -7.58 -8.65
C ASP A 218 7.63 -7.24 -7.89
N ALA A 219 7.56 -6.02 -7.32
CA ALA A 219 6.40 -5.55 -6.59
C ALA A 219 5.25 -5.25 -7.55
N ASP A 220 5.55 -4.61 -8.69
CA ASP A 220 4.59 -4.30 -9.75
C ASP A 220 4.00 -5.58 -10.35
N ALA A 221 4.84 -6.58 -10.67
CA ALA A 221 4.37 -7.87 -11.18
C ALA A 221 3.49 -8.61 -10.15
N ALA A 222 3.85 -8.55 -8.86
CA ALA A 222 3.04 -9.13 -7.80
C ALA A 222 1.70 -8.39 -7.63
N LEU A 223 1.71 -7.07 -7.79
CA LEU A 223 0.53 -6.21 -7.70
C LEU A 223 -0.41 -6.43 -8.89
N GLU A 224 0.13 -6.53 -10.10
CA GLU A 224 -0.61 -6.86 -11.32
C GLU A 224 -1.35 -8.20 -11.17
N LYS A 225 -0.65 -9.22 -10.66
CA LYS A 225 -1.27 -10.51 -10.34
C LYS A 225 -2.40 -10.41 -9.32
N LYS A 226 -2.32 -9.49 -8.36
CA LYS A 226 -3.39 -9.23 -7.38
C LYS A 226 -4.59 -8.53 -8.01
N MET A 227 -4.35 -7.61 -8.95
CA MET A 227 -5.41 -6.94 -9.70
C MET A 227 -6.16 -7.91 -10.63
N PHE A 228 -5.47 -8.83 -11.29
CA PHE A 228 -6.12 -9.79 -12.20
C PHE A 228 -6.80 -10.98 -11.51
N ARG A 229 -6.40 -11.34 -10.29
CA ARG A 229 -7.06 -12.41 -9.52
C ARG A 229 -8.43 -12.01 -8.97
N ALA A 230 -8.78 -10.73 -9.04
CA ALA A 230 -10.08 -10.22 -8.60
C ALA A 230 -11.16 -10.20 -9.70
N ASN A 231 -10.81 -10.61 -10.93
CA ASN A 231 -11.73 -10.80 -12.06
C ASN A 231 -11.98 -12.29 -12.29
#